data_AF-A0A545TUB2-F1
#
_entry.id   AF-A0A545TUB2-F1
#
_cell.length_a   1.000
_cell.length_b   1.000
_cell.length_c   1.000
_cell.angle_alpha   90.00
_cell.angle_beta   90.00
_cell.angle_gamma   90.00
#
_symmetry.space_group_name_H-M   'P 1'
#
loop_
_entity.id
_entity.type
_entity.pdbx_description
1 polymer ?
#
loop_
_entity_poly.entity_id
_entity_poly.type
_entity_poly.pdbx_seq_one_letter_code
_entity_poly.pdbx_strand_id
1 'polypeptide(L)'
;MTSATKTSTNSNGILSGGLRHLKESRFALKREKLRRLEKNELSRYRPYDKQRRFHDAGAAHRERLFMAGNQLGKTLAGASEWAMHLTGRYPDWWRGRRFARPVRLWAAGVTAESTRDNPQRMLLGPPQRRDAWGTAALPGDAILSTSAARSGADTVDGIVVRHSSGGASTLAFKSYEKGREKWQGETLDGVWFDEEPPLDIYSEGLTRTNATSGMTIITFTPLLGMSEVVRLFLSDSEPDGDTMPADGFTPGARN
;
A
#
# COMPACT_ATOMS: atom_id res chain seq x y z
N MET A 1 -8.60 -5.35 -79.69
CA MET A 1 -8.54 -6.44 -78.69
C MET A 1 -7.82 -5.90 -77.47
N THR A 2 -8.55 -5.50 -76.43
CA THR A 2 -7.97 -4.93 -75.21
C THR A 2 -8.49 -5.75 -74.04
N SER A 3 -7.62 -6.58 -73.47
CA SER A 3 -7.95 -7.47 -72.36
C SER A 3 -7.85 -6.71 -71.04
N ALA A 4 -8.95 -6.65 -70.30
CA ALA A 4 -9.01 -6.06 -68.96
C ALA A 4 -8.66 -7.12 -67.91
N THR A 5 -7.51 -6.96 -67.26
CA THR A 5 -7.05 -7.78 -66.14
C THR A 5 -7.87 -7.43 -64.90
N LYS A 6 -8.74 -8.34 -64.45
CA LYS A 6 -9.44 -8.23 -63.16
C LYS A 6 -8.47 -8.54 -62.02
N THR A 7 -8.09 -7.52 -61.27
CA THR A 7 -7.37 -7.67 -60.00
C THR A 7 -8.34 -8.17 -58.93
N SER A 8 -8.35 -9.47 -58.68
CA SER A 8 -9.07 -10.07 -57.55
C SER A 8 -8.31 -9.77 -56.25
N THR A 9 -8.73 -8.74 -55.52
CA THR A 9 -8.22 -8.43 -54.19
C THR A 9 -8.57 -9.56 -53.23
N ASN A 10 -7.53 -10.20 -52.68
CA ASN A 10 -7.58 -11.38 -51.82
C ASN A 10 -8.11 -11.04 -50.41
N SER A 11 -9.40 -10.72 -50.30
CA SER A 11 -10.10 -10.30 -49.08
C SER A 11 -10.16 -11.39 -48.00
N ASN A 12 -10.17 -12.67 -48.39
CA ASN A 12 -10.23 -13.81 -47.46
C ASN A 12 -8.93 -14.01 -46.64
N GLY A 13 -7.76 -13.68 -47.20
CA GLY A 13 -6.49 -13.77 -46.48
C GLY A 13 -6.40 -12.77 -45.33
N ILE A 14 -6.84 -11.54 -45.58
CA ILE A 14 -6.81 -10.41 -44.63
C ILE A 14 -7.76 -10.66 -43.45
N LEU A 15 -8.98 -11.14 -43.72
CA LEU A 15 -9.96 -11.48 -42.67
C LEU A 15 -9.50 -12.66 -41.80
N SER A 16 -8.85 -13.67 -42.38
CA SER A 16 -8.33 -14.82 -41.65
C SER A 16 -7.15 -14.46 -40.72
N GLY A 17 -6.28 -13.55 -41.17
CA GLY A 17 -5.16 -13.03 -40.38
C GLY A 17 -5.64 -12.17 -39.20
N GLY A 18 -6.61 -11.28 -39.44
CA GLY A 18 -7.22 -10.47 -38.38
C GLY A 18 -7.90 -11.31 -37.29
N LEU A 19 -8.60 -12.38 -37.67
CA LEU A 19 -9.28 -13.27 -36.72
C LEU A 19 -8.30 -14.10 -35.89
N ARG A 20 -7.15 -14.50 -36.44
CA ARG A 20 -6.07 -15.15 -35.68
C ARG A 20 -5.43 -14.18 -34.68
N HIS A 21 -5.11 -12.97 -35.12
CA HIS A 21 -4.50 -11.96 -34.26
C HIS A 21 -5.41 -11.58 -33.08
N LEU A 22 -6.72 -11.43 -33.32
CA LEU A 22 -7.72 -11.19 -32.27
C LEU A 22 -7.82 -12.35 -31.27
N LYS A 23 -7.76 -13.61 -31.74
CA LYS A 23 -7.78 -14.78 -30.86
C LYS A 23 -6.52 -14.83 -29.99
N GLU A 24 -5.35 -14.61 -30.57
CA GLU A 24 -4.06 -14.57 -29.86
C GLU A 24 -4.03 -13.46 -28.81
N SER A 25 -4.44 -12.23 -29.16
CA SER A 25 -4.56 -11.12 -28.22
C SER A 25 -5.53 -11.42 -27.08
N ARG A 26 -6.67 -12.09 -27.36
CA ARG A 26 -7.64 -12.49 -26.34
C ARG A 26 -7.06 -13.56 -25.40
N PHE A 27 -6.30 -14.52 -25.92
CA PHE A 27 -5.61 -15.53 -25.11
C PHE A 27 -4.52 -14.92 -24.24
N ALA A 28 -3.72 -14.00 -24.78
CA ALA A 28 -2.71 -13.27 -24.03
C ALA A 28 -3.34 -12.46 -22.88
N LEU A 29 -4.42 -11.73 -23.16
CA LEU A 29 -5.14 -10.96 -22.14
C LEU A 29 -5.74 -11.86 -21.04
N LYS A 30 -6.30 -13.02 -21.42
CA LYS A 30 -6.86 -13.97 -20.45
C LYS A 30 -5.77 -14.60 -19.57
N ARG A 31 -4.62 -14.97 -20.15
CA ARG A 31 -3.46 -15.48 -19.39
C ARG A 31 -2.93 -14.43 -18.43
N GLU A 32 -2.82 -13.19 -18.87
CA GLU A 32 -2.35 -12.10 -18.01
C GLU A 32 -3.33 -11.81 -16.86
N LYS A 33 -4.64 -11.82 -17.14
CA LYS A 33 -5.67 -11.67 -16.10
C LYS A 33 -5.60 -12.81 -15.07
N LEU A 34 -5.46 -14.06 -15.52
CA LEU A 34 -5.29 -15.22 -14.64
C LEU A 34 -4.01 -15.12 -13.80
N ARG A 35 -2.88 -14.75 -14.42
CA ARG A 35 -1.61 -14.53 -13.72
C ARG A 35 -1.74 -13.48 -12.60
N ARG A 36 -2.49 -12.41 -12.82
CA ARG A 36 -2.73 -11.37 -11.80
C ARG A 36 -3.64 -11.85 -10.68
N LEU A 37 -4.70 -12.60 -11.01
CA LEU A 37 -5.59 -13.21 -10.00
C LEU A 37 -4.85 -14.24 -9.15
N GLU A 38 -4.02 -15.07 -9.78
CA GLU A 38 -3.16 -16.05 -9.11
C GLU A 38 -2.07 -15.40 -8.26
N LYS A 39 -1.77 -14.11 -8.43
CA LYS A 39 -0.76 -13.37 -7.64
C LYS A 39 -1.35 -12.30 -6.74
N ASN A 40 -2.63 -12.43 -6.38
CA ASN A 40 -3.25 -11.54 -5.41
C ASN A 40 -2.72 -11.88 -3.99
N GLU A 41 -1.57 -11.31 -3.63
CA GLU A 41 -0.94 -11.52 -2.31
C GLU A 41 -1.85 -11.07 -1.16
N LEU A 42 -2.71 -10.06 -1.37
CA LEU A 42 -3.70 -9.64 -0.37
C LEU A 42 -4.60 -10.80 0.08
N SER A 43 -5.09 -11.58 -0.88
CA SER A 43 -5.96 -12.73 -0.59
C SER A 43 -5.23 -13.88 0.09
N ARG A 44 -3.90 -13.97 -0.14
CA ARG A 44 -3.01 -15.00 0.40
C ARG A 44 -2.39 -14.62 1.73
N TYR A 45 -2.45 -13.35 2.11
CA TYR A 45 -1.88 -12.87 3.36
C TYR A 45 -2.47 -13.63 4.55
N ARG A 46 -1.60 -14.26 5.34
CA ARG A 46 -1.93 -14.98 6.57
C ARG A 46 -1.04 -14.41 7.67
N PRO A 47 -1.54 -13.47 8.48
CA PRO A 47 -0.74 -12.91 9.55
C PRO A 47 -0.45 -13.98 10.60
N TYR A 48 0.79 -14.03 11.08
CA TYR A 48 1.11 -14.73 12.32
C TYR A 48 0.62 -13.90 13.52
N ASP A 49 0.66 -14.47 14.72
CA ASP A 49 -0.03 -13.92 15.89
C ASP A 49 0.32 -12.47 16.22
N LYS A 50 1.59 -12.05 16.11
CA LYS A 50 1.96 -10.65 16.38
C LYS A 50 1.37 -9.68 15.35
N GLN A 51 1.43 -10.04 14.06
CA GLN A 51 0.80 -9.24 13.00
C GLN A 51 -0.72 -9.16 13.20
N ARG A 52 -1.35 -10.28 13.56
CA ARG A 52 -2.79 -10.34 13.84
C ARG A 52 -3.17 -9.41 14.99
N ARG A 53 -2.45 -9.48 16.12
CA ARG A 53 -2.68 -8.58 17.27
C ARG A 53 -2.52 -7.11 16.87
N PHE A 54 -1.48 -6.79 16.10
CA PHE A 54 -1.26 -5.44 15.57
C PHE A 54 -2.44 -4.94 14.71
N HIS A 55 -2.97 -5.78 13.82
CA HIS A 55 -4.13 -5.44 12.99
C HIS A 55 -5.40 -5.28 13.82
N ASP A 56 -5.68 -6.24 14.71
CA ASP A 56 -6.88 -6.27 15.53
C ASP A 56 -6.94 -5.05 16.47
N ALA A 57 -5.80 -4.62 17.01
CA ALA A 57 -5.69 -3.40 17.83
C ALA A 57 -6.17 -2.14 17.09
N GLY A 58 -6.15 -2.14 15.74
CA GLY A 58 -6.63 -1.00 14.95
C GLY A 58 -8.10 -0.69 15.14
N ALA A 59 -8.90 -1.62 15.67
CA ALA A 59 -10.31 -1.38 16.00
C ALA A 59 -10.49 -0.39 17.15
N ALA A 60 -9.56 -0.39 18.12
CA ALA A 60 -9.64 0.45 19.32
C ALA A 60 -8.63 1.61 19.29
N HIS A 61 -7.50 1.43 18.60
CA HIS A 61 -6.38 2.37 18.65
C HIS A 61 -6.14 3.01 17.27
N ARG A 62 -6.21 4.35 17.24
CA ARG A 62 -5.90 5.14 16.04
C ARG A 62 -4.40 5.17 15.75
N GLU A 63 -3.57 5.13 16.78
CA GLU A 63 -2.11 5.13 16.72
C GLU A 63 -1.62 3.74 17.10
N ARG A 64 -0.77 3.13 16.28
CA ARG A 64 -0.20 1.81 16.58
C ARG A 64 1.25 1.72 16.16
N LEU A 65 2.01 1.00 16.96
CA LEU A 65 3.41 0.75 16.70
C LEU A 65 3.65 -0.76 16.58
N PHE A 66 4.15 -1.18 15.41
CA PHE A 66 4.66 -2.52 15.19
C PHE A 66 6.18 -2.54 15.31
N MET A 67 6.65 -2.84 16.52
CA MET A 67 8.06 -3.03 16.80
C MET A 67 8.45 -4.51 16.62
N ALA A 68 9.39 -4.79 15.71
CA ALA A 68 9.92 -6.13 15.49
C ALA A 68 11.35 -6.10 14.92
N GLY A 69 12.10 -7.18 15.13
CA GLY A 69 13.41 -7.38 14.51
C GLY A 69 13.39 -7.35 12.98
N ASN A 70 14.57 -7.27 12.38
CA ASN A 70 14.72 -7.30 10.93
C ASN A 70 14.15 -8.58 10.32
N GLN A 71 13.52 -8.45 9.15
CA GLN A 71 12.91 -9.55 8.39
C GLN A 71 11.73 -10.26 9.09
N LEU A 72 11.19 -9.74 10.19
CA LEU A 72 10.03 -10.32 10.89
C LEU A 72 8.67 -9.86 10.32
N GLY A 73 8.65 -9.43 9.06
CA GLY A 73 7.41 -9.12 8.33
C GLY A 73 6.71 -7.82 8.75
N LYS A 74 7.42 -6.86 9.35
CA LYS A 74 6.85 -5.55 9.76
C LYS A 74 6.28 -4.76 8.58
N THR A 75 7.06 -4.58 7.51
CA THR A 75 6.65 -3.86 6.30
C THR A 75 5.57 -4.63 5.54
N LEU A 76 5.59 -5.98 5.59
CA LEU A 76 4.53 -6.81 5.02
C LEU A 76 3.19 -6.58 5.73
N ALA A 77 3.20 -6.47 7.06
CA ALA A 77 1.99 -6.16 7.83
C ALA A 77 1.44 -4.77 7.46
N GLY A 78 2.29 -3.74 7.45
CA GLY A 78 1.90 -2.39 7.03
C GLY A 78 1.31 -2.36 5.62
N ALA A 79 1.98 -2.99 4.64
CA ALA A 79 1.51 -3.05 3.27
C ALA A 79 0.19 -3.80 3.11
N SER A 80 0.03 -4.92 3.83
CA SER A 80 -1.20 -5.71 3.78
C SER A 80 -2.39 -4.93 4.34
N GLU A 81 -2.21 -4.28 5.49
CA GLU A 81 -3.23 -3.42 6.09
C GLU A 81 -3.58 -2.22 5.19
N TRP A 82 -2.57 -1.54 4.65
CA TRP A 82 -2.79 -0.44 3.70
C TRP A 82 -3.57 -0.90 2.47
N ALA A 83 -3.23 -2.05 1.90
CA ALA A 83 -3.93 -2.59 0.75
C ALA A 83 -5.39 -2.95 1.07
N MET A 84 -5.68 -3.48 2.26
CA MET A 84 -7.06 -3.73 2.71
C MET A 84 -7.85 -2.43 2.83
N HIS A 85 -7.25 -1.38 3.41
CA HIS A 85 -7.89 -0.06 3.52
C HIS A 85 -8.12 0.61 2.17
N LEU A 86 -7.13 0.60 1.28
CA LEU A 86 -7.22 1.22 -0.05
C LEU A 86 -8.28 0.53 -0.92
N THR A 87 -8.36 -0.79 -0.87
CA THR A 87 -9.27 -1.58 -1.69
C THR A 87 -10.64 -1.80 -1.04
N GLY A 88 -10.76 -1.63 0.27
CA GLY A 88 -11.93 -2.04 1.04
C GLY A 88 -12.15 -3.55 1.06
N ARG A 89 -11.13 -4.36 0.74
CA ARG A 89 -11.18 -5.82 0.70
C ARG A 89 -10.60 -6.38 1.99
N TYR A 90 -11.47 -6.58 2.97
CA TYR A 90 -11.10 -7.14 4.27
C TYR A 90 -11.36 -8.66 4.28
N PRO A 91 -10.38 -9.49 4.65
CA PRO A 91 -10.60 -10.93 4.81
C PRO A 91 -11.48 -11.23 6.04
N ASP A 92 -12.10 -12.41 6.09
CA ASP A 92 -13.04 -12.79 7.15
C ASP A 92 -12.44 -12.75 8.56
N TRP A 93 -11.13 -13.01 8.66
CA TRP A 93 -10.41 -12.96 9.94
C TRP A 93 -10.13 -11.54 10.44
N TRP A 94 -10.33 -10.50 9.62
CA TRP A 94 -9.98 -9.11 9.95
C TRP A 94 -10.91 -8.54 11.02
N ARG A 95 -10.35 -8.22 12.19
CA ARG A 95 -11.08 -7.59 13.30
C ARG A 95 -10.66 -6.14 13.56
N GLY A 96 -9.63 -5.66 12.88
CA GLY A 96 -9.20 -4.26 12.94
C GLY A 96 -10.20 -3.28 12.33
N ARG A 97 -9.80 -2.00 12.25
CA ARG A 97 -10.64 -0.95 11.66
C ARG A 97 -10.98 -1.24 10.20
N ARG A 98 -12.19 -0.83 9.79
CA ARG A 98 -12.66 -0.92 8.41
C ARG A 98 -13.10 0.45 7.92
N PHE A 99 -12.81 0.73 6.66
CA PHE A 99 -13.32 1.88 5.93
C PHE A 99 -14.38 1.40 4.93
N ALA A 100 -15.61 1.92 5.06
CA ALA A 100 -16.73 1.64 4.17
C ALA A 100 -16.82 2.63 2.98
N ARG A 101 -15.81 3.48 2.82
CA ARG A 101 -15.70 4.49 1.77
C ARG A 101 -14.26 4.56 1.25
N PRO A 102 -14.04 5.12 0.05
CA PRO A 102 -12.69 5.46 -0.39
C PRO A 102 -11.92 6.28 0.63
N VAL A 103 -10.61 6.03 0.68
CA VAL A 103 -9.68 6.64 1.64
C VAL A 103 -8.54 7.37 0.95
N ARG A 104 -7.95 8.34 1.65
CA ARG A 104 -6.70 8.99 1.26
C ARG A 104 -5.62 8.64 2.27
N LEU A 105 -4.64 7.85 1.83
CA LEU A 105 -3.57 7.35 2.69
C LEU A 105 -2.20 7.84 2.22
N TRP A 106 -1.27 7.98 3.16
CA TRP A 106 0.15 8.10 2.86
C TRP A 106 0.93 6.88 3.35
N ALA A 107 2.01 6.54 2.66
CA ALA A 107 3.04 5.63 3.12
C ALA A 107 4.41 6.29 2.96
N ALA A 108 5.23 6.26 4.00
CA ALA A 108 6.45 7.03 4.05
C ALA A 108 7.62 6.23 4.61
N GLY A 109 8.83 6.56 4.16
CA GLY A 109 10.08 6.03 4.71
C GLY A 109 11.14 7.12 4.87
N VAL A 110 12.36 6.73 5.24
CA VAL A 110 13.46 7.67 5.53
C VAL A 110 13.85 8.49 4.29
N THR A 111 14.22 7.80 3.22
CA THR A 111 14.58 8.38 1.91
C THR A 111 13.60 7.96 0.83
N ALA A 112 13.62 8.64 -0.32
CA ALA A 112 12.83 8.23 -1.49
C ALA A 112 13.16 6.79 -1.94
N GLU A 113 14.43 6.40 -1.91
CA GLU A 113 14.89 5.05 -2.25
C GLU A 113 14.36 4.01 -1.27
N SER A 114 14.48 4.26 0.04
CA SER A 114 13.96 3.34 1.06
C SER A 114 12.43 3.17 0.94
N THR A 115 11.71 4.26 0.63
CA THR A 115 10.26 4.24 0.41
C THR A 115 9.91 3.43 -0.84
N ARG A 116 10.69 3.58 -1.92
CA ARG A 116 10.53 2.78 -3.15
C ARG A 116 10.79 1.29 -2.89
N ASP A 117 11.87 0.97 -2.18
CA ASP A 117 12.36 -0.40 -2.04
C ASP A 117 11.68 -1.19 -0.91
N ASN A 118 11.02 -0.51 0.04
CA ASN A 118 10.25 -1.12 1.12
C ASN A 118 8.73 -0.98 0.90
N PRO A 119 8.03 0.09 1.33
CA PRO A 119 6.58 0.14 1.27
C PRO A 119 6.05 0.09 -0.16
N GLN A 120 6.63 0.83 -1.12
CA GLN A 120 6.16 0.81 -2.50
C GLN A 120 6.33 -0.59 -3.13
N ARG A 121 7.47 -1.25 -2.94
CA ARG A 121 7.68 -2.62 -3.43
C ARG A 121 6.69 -3.62 -2.82
N MET A 122 6.41 -3.52 -1.52
CA MET A 122 5.47 -4.40 -0.83
C MET A 122 4.01 -4.16 -1.24
N LEU A 123 3.66 -2.91 -1.56
CA LEU A 123 2.33 -2.56 -2.02
C LEU A 123 2.13 -2.88 -3.50
N LEU A 124 3.03 -2.44 -4.36
CA LEU A 124 2.84 -2.45 -5.81
C LEU A 124 3.49 -3.66 -6.49
N GLY A 125 4.64 -4.12 -5.99
CA GLY A 125 5.51 -5.08 -6.65
C GLY A 125 6.88 -4.48 -7.01
N PRO A 126 7.79 -5.26 -7.60
CA PRO A 126 9.16 -4.81 -7.85
C PRO A 126 9.21 -3.51 -8.70
N PRO A 127 9.84 -2.43 -8.22
CA PRO A 127 9.82 -1.12 -8.91
C PRO A 127 10.32 -1.19 -10.35
N GLN A 128 11.41 -1.93 -10.59
CA GLN A 128 12.08 -2.07 -11.89
C GLN A 128 11.30 -2.96 -12.87
N ARG A 129 10.21 -3.60 -12.43
CA ARG A 129 9.40 -4.52 -13.24
C ARG A 129 7.94 -4.09 -13.27
N ARG A 130 7.64 -3.15 -14.16
CA ARG A 130 6.25 -2.66 -14.37
C ARG A 130 5.27 -3.77 -14.75
N ASP A 131 5.74 -4.82 -15.43
CA ASP A 131 4.94 -6.01 -15.74
C ASP A 131 4.53 -6.82 -14.49
N ALA A 132 5.26 -6.66 -13.40
CA ALA A 132 4.98 -7.29 -12.11
C ALA A 132 4.21 -6.36 -11.16
N TRP A 133 3.86 -5.14 -11.57
CA TRP A 133 3.03 -4.26 -10.75
C TRP A 133 1.61 -4.83 -10.60
N GLY A 134 1.05 -4.70 -9.41
CA GLY A 134 -0.23 -5.29 -9.04
C GLY A 134 -0.16 -6.78 -8.66
N THR A 135 1.05 -7.30 -8.39
CA THR A 135 1.26 -8.70 -7.94
C THR A 135 1.69 -8.80 -6.48
N ALA A 136 1.74 -7.67 -5.77
CA ALA A 136 2.03 -7.63 -4.33
C ALA A 136 0.75 -7.34 -3.54
N ALA A 137 0.82 -6.59 -2.44
CA ALA A 137 -0.35 -6.39 -1.57
C ALA A 137 -1.51 -5.67 -2.28
N LEU A 138 -1.26 -4.74 -3.20
CA LEU A 138 -2.29 -4.15 -4.05
C LEU A 138 -2.57 -5.05 -5.26
N PRO A 139 -3.79 -5.59 -5.39
CA PRO A 139 -4.15 -6.41 -6.54
C PRO A 139 -4.22 -5.58 -7.81
N GLY A 140 -3.67 -6.08 -8.91
CA GLY A 140 -3.63 -5.36 -10.19
C GLY A 140 -5.00 -5.06 -10.81
N ASP A 141 -6.06 -5.75 -10.40
CA ASP A 141 -7.44 -5.45 -10.82
C ASP A 141 -8.05 -4.25 -10.07
N ALA A 142 -7.48 -3.90 -8.90
CA ALA A 142 -7.88 -2.74 -8.12
C ALA A 142 -7.12 -1.47 -8.51
N ILE A 143 -5.93 -1.57 -9.11
CA ILE A 143 -5.14 -0.40 -9.50
C ILE A 143 -5.76 0.28 -10.72
N LEU A 144 -6.14 1.55 -10.57
CA LEU A 144 -6.70 2.37 -11.65
C LEU A 144 -5.61 3.14 -12.39
N SER A 145 -4.67 3.73 -11.66
CA SER A 145 -3.53 4.45 -12.24
C SER A 145 -2.38 4.59 -11.23
N THR A 146 -1.20 4.90 -11.76
CA THR A 146 0.01 5.24 -11.00
C THR A 146 0.60 6.53 -11.55
N SER A 147 0.98 7.47 -10.70
CA SER A 147 1.72 8.67 -11.10
C SER A 147 3.22 8.48 -10.89
N ALA A 148 4.01 8.67 -11.95
CA ALA A 148 5.46 8.59 -11.86
C ALA A 148 6.03 9.80 -11.11
N ALA A 149 7.07 9.58 -10.31
CA ALA A 149 7.84 10.65 -9.70
C ALA A 149 8.59 11.46 -10.76
N ARG A 150 8.59 12.80 -10.63
CA ARG A 150 9.28 13.69 -11.59
C ARG A 150 10.81 13.53 -11.61
N SER A 151 11.40 12.95 -10.57
CA SER A 151 12.84 12.99 -10.32
C SER A 151 13.51 11.64 -10.00
N GLY A 152 12.81 10.51 -10.19
CA GLY A 152 13.36 9.19 -9.88
C GLY A 152 12.92 8.12 -10.87
N ALA A 153 13.88 7.41 -11.47
CA ALA A 153 13.60 6.24 -12.29
C ALA A 153 12.89 5.18 -11.43
N ASP A 154 11.74 4.71 -11.92
CA ASP A 154 10.91 3.66 -11.29
C ASP A 154 10.28 3.99 -9.91
N THR A 155 10.27 5.26 -9.52
CA THR A 155 9.55 5.72 -8.32
C THR A 155 8.14 6.16 -8.68
N VAL A 156 7.17 5.79 -7.83
CA VAL A 156 5.77 6.17 -7.97
C VAL A 156 5.47 7.20 -6.89
N ASP A 157 4.95 8.37 -7.27
CA ASP A 157 4.51 9.39 -6.32
C ASP A 157 3.16 9.02 -5.68
N GLY A 158 2.32 8.32 -6.43
CA GLY A 158 1.01 7.91 -5.95
C GLY A 158 0.29 6.89 -6.80
N ILE A 159 -0.72 6.27 -6.20
CA ILE A 159 -1.54 5.19 -6.78
C ILE A 159 -3.00 5.53 -6.54
N VAL A 160 -3.82 5.37 -7.58
CA VAL A 160 -5.28 5.45 -7.48
C VAL A 160 -5.83 4.03 -7.49
N VAL A 161 -6.63 3.68 -6.49
CA VAL A 161 -7.10 2.30 -6.23
C VAL A 161 -8.62 2.29 -6.18
N ARG A 162 -9.25 1.37 -6.90
CA ARG A 162 -10.70 1.12 -6.83
C ARG A 162 -11.07 0.57 -5.46
N HIS A 163 -12.01 1.23 -4.79
CA HIS A 163 -12.54 0.77 -3.51
C HIS A 163 -13.78 -0.12 -3.73
N SER A 164 -13.97 -1.13 -2.87
CA SER A 164 -15.06 -2.11 -2.97
C SER A 164 -16.45 -1.50 -2.79
N SER A 165 -16.56 -0.43 -1.99
CA SER A 165 -17.81 0.33 -1.81
C SER A 165 -18.15 1.29 -2.97
N GLY A 166 -17.32 1.32 -4.02
CA GLY A 166 -17.43 2.28 -5.11
C GLY A 166 -16.51 3.50 -4.91
N GLY A 167 -16.17 4.18 -6.00
CA GLY A 167 -15.20 5.28 -6.01
C GLY A 167 -13.74 4.80 -6.01
N ALA A 168 -12.84 5.75 -5.75
CA ALA A 168 -11.39 5.53 -5.81
C ALA A 168 -10.69 6.10 -4.58
N SER A 169 -9.90 5.25 -3.91
CA SER A 169 -8.95 5.63 -2.88
C SER A 169 -7.65 6.13 -3.51
N THR A 170 -6.91 6.96 -2.78
CA THR A 170 -5.58 7.42 -3.19
C THR A 170 -4.53 7.04 -2.16
N LEU A 171 -3.36 6.66 -2.67
CA LEU A 171 -2.13 6.49 -1.90
C LEU A 171 -1.09 7.44 -2.44
N ALA A 172 -0.41 8.19 -1.57
CA ALA A 172 0.81 8.91 -1.93
C ALA A 172 2.01 8.38 -1.14
N PHE A 173 3.17 8.35 -1.78
CA PHE A 173 4.44 8.01 -1.15
C PHE A 173 5.18 9.28 -0.71
N LYS A 174 5.75 9.25 0.50
CA LYS A 174 6.50 10.38 1.08
C LYS A 174 7.86 9.90 1.58
N SER A 175 8.82 10.82 1.69
CA SER A 175 10.07 10.54 2.40
C SER A 175 10.34 11.60 3.47
N TYR A 176 10.92 11.16 4.59
CA TYR A 176 11.21 12.04 5.73
C TYR A 176 12.26 13.10 5.38
N GLU A 177 13.25 12.75 4.56
CA GLU A 177 14.31 13.64 4.09
C GLU A 177 13.81 14.91 3.38
N LYS A 178 12.57 14.93 2.89
CA LYS A 178 11.99 16.10 2.20
C LYS A 178 11.49 17.17 3.15
N GLY A 179 11.56 16.92 4.46
CA GLY A 179 11.19 17.86 5.50
C GLY A 179 9.68 17.97 5.72
N ARG A 180 9.35 18.52 6.88
CA ARG A 180 7.99 18.73 7.40
C ARG A 180 7.08 19.52 6.46
N GLU A 181 7.63 20.43 5.67
CA GLU A 181 6.88 21.31 4.76
C GLU A 181 6.12 20.51 3.70
N LYS A 182 6.64 19.34 3.29
CA LYS A 182 5.98 18.45 2.32
C LYS A 182 4.86 17.60 2.90
N TRP A 183 4.65 17.69 4.21
CA TRP A 183 3.59 17.03 4.96
C TRP A 183 2.41 17.96 5.25
N GLN A 184 2.50 19.22 4.80
CA GLN A 184 1.47 20.24 5.05
C GLN A 184 0.27 20.15 4.08
N GLY A 185 -0.92 20.55 4.55
CA GLY A 185 -2.09 20.89 3.72
C GLY A 185 -3.09 19.79 3.40
N GLU A 186 -2.74 18.50 3.49
CA GLU A 186 -3.62 17.42 3.01
C GLU A 186 -4.34 16.67 4.14
N THR A 187 -5.66 16.66 4.17
CA THR A 187 -6.43 15.84 5.12
C THR A 187 -6.36 14.35 4.76
N LEU A 188 -6.03 13.47 5.70
CA LEU A 188 -5.78 12.04 5.42
C LEU A 188 -6.65 11.14 6.29
N ASP A 189 -6.98 9.96 5.77
CA ASP A 189 -7.62 8.89 6.55
C ASP A 189 -6.59 8.00 7.26
N GLY A 190 -5.34 8.03 6.81
CA GLY A 190 -4.25 7.45 7.57
C GLY A 190 -2.85 7.65 7.00
N VAL A 191 -1.87 7.44 7.87
CA VAL A 191 -0.44 7.61 7.58
C VAL A 191 0.34 6.39 8.07
N TRP A 192 1.12 5.78 7.18
CA TRP A 192 2.05 4.71 7.52
C TRP A 192 3.47 5.25 7.48
N PHE A 193 4.15 5.17 8.62
CA PHE A 193 5.56 5.42 8.79
C PHE A 193 6.33 4.09 8.77
N ASP A 194 7.05 3.81 7.69
CA ASP A 194 8.03 2.72 7.60
C ASP A 194 9.36 3.23 8.14
N GLU A 195 9.94 2.48 9.08
CA GLU A 195 11.00 2.93 9.99
C GLU A 195 10.60 4.14 10.84
N GLU A 196 11.48 4.53 11.77
CA GLU A 196 11.18 5.57 12.74
C GLU A 196 11.19 6.97 12.11
N PRO A 197 10.10 7.75 12.21
CA PRO A 197 10.07 9.12 11.74
C PRO A 197 10.65 10.10 12.78
N PRO A 198 11.23 11.23 12.35
CA PRO A 198 11.43 12.39 13.21
C PRO A 198 10.12 12.86 13.87
N LEU A 199 10.18 13.35 15.10
CA LEU A 199 9.00 13.72 15.90
C LEU A 199 8.13 14.80 15.24
N ASP A 200 8.74 15.77 14.57
CA ASP A 200 8.05 16.87 13.90
C ASP A 200 7.23 16.39 12.69
N ILE A 201 7.74 15.38 11.97
CA ILE A 201 7.07 14.68 10.87
C ILE A 201 5.95 13.78 11.41
N TYR A 202 6.21 13.04 12.49
CA TYR A 202 5.18 12.24 13.16
C TYR A 202 3.98 13.09 13.58
N SER A 203 4.26 14.20 14.29
CA SER A 203 3.25 15.14 14.77
C SER A 203 2.46 15.79 13.63
N GLU A 204 3.11 16.11 12.51
CA GLU A 204 2.42 16.64 11.34
C GLU A 204 1.49 15.59 10.72
N GLY A 205 1.94 14.33 10.62
CA GLY A 205 1.10 13.22 10.16
C GLY A 205 -0.12 12.98 11.03
N LEU A 206 0.02 13.02 12.36
CA LEU A 206 -1.11 12.96 13.29
C LEU A 206 -2.11 14.09 13.01
N THR A 207 -1.62 15.32 12.86
CA THR A 207 -2.45 16.49 12.57
C THR A 207 -3.28 16.29 11.29
N ARG A 208 -2.74 15.61 10.26
CA ARG A 208 -3.47 15.32 9.02
C ARG A 208 -4.63 14.34 9.18
N THR A 209 -4.56 13.49 10.19
CA THR A 209 -5.59 12.49 10.47
C THR A 209 -6.66 12.97 11.45
N ASN A 210 -6.48 14.12 12.12
CA ASN A 210 -7.41 14.61 13.13
C ASN A 210 -8.83 14.83 12.59
N ALA A 211 -8.96 15.53 11.45
CA ALA A 211 -10.27 15.88 10.89
C ALA A 211 -11.09 14.66 10.41
N THR A 212 -10.44 13.54 10.12
CA THR A 212 -11.10 12.28 9.69
C THR A 212 -11.22 11.28 10.82
N SER A 213 -10.69 11.61 12.01
CA SER A 213 -10.39 10.63 13.04
C SER A 213 -9.64 9.42 12.45
N GLY A 214 -8.68 9.67 11.56
CA GLY A 214 -7.93 8.67 10.82
C GLY A 214 -7.03 7.81 11.69
N MET A 215 -6.09 7.09 11.08
CA MET A 215 -5.15 6.23 11.81
C MET A 215 -3.70 6.51 11.43
N THR A 216 -2.78 6.21 12.33
CA THR A 216 -1.35 6.17 12.03
C THR A 216 -0.76 4.85 12.49
N ILE A 217 0.12 4.30 11.66
CA ILE A 217 0.90 3.13 12.02
C ILE A 217 2.39 3.39 11.84
N ILE A 218 3.20 2.82 12.72
CA ILE A 218 4.65 2.82 12.60
C ILE A 218 5.13 1.38 12.51
N THR A 219 5.98 1.07 11.53
CA THR A 219 6.65 -0.23 11.42
C THR A 219 8.15 -0.02 11.46
N PHE A 220 8.80 -0.25 12.61
CA PHE A 220 10.25 -0.01 12.72
C PHE A 220 10.98 -1.15 13.44
N THR A 221 12.28 -1.27 13.16
CA THR A 221 13.19 -2.12 13.94
C THR A 221 13.93 -1.25 14.96
N PRO A 222 13.92 -1.59 16.27
CA PRO A 222 14.73 -0.86 17.25
C PRO A 222 16.20 -1.23 17.04
N LEU A 223 16.97 -0.37 16.37
CA LEU A 223 18.40 -0.56 16.15
C LEU A 223 19.26 0.24 17.13
N LEU A 224 18.74 1.33 17.70
CA LEU A 224 19.53 2.30 18.49
C LEU A 224 18.72 2.90 19.66
N GLY A 225 18.48 2.10 20.71
CA GLY A 225 17.89 2.60 21.96
C GLY A 225 16.47 3.17 21.85
N MET A 226 16.01 3.80 22.93
CA MET A 226 14.65 4.32 23.11
C MET A 226 14.53 5.76 22.62
N SER A 227 14.03 5.93 21.39
CA SER A 227 13.80 7.24 20.77
C SER A 227 12.59 7.98 21.30
N GLU A 228 12.44 9.27 20.93
CA GLU A 228 11.36 10.13 21.42
C GLU A 228 9.97 9.64 20.97
N VAL A 229 9.83 9.18 19.72
CA VAL A 229 8.57 8.61 19.23
C VAL A 229 8.25 7.32 19.98
N VAL A 230 9.22 6.45 20.19
CA VAL A 230 9.03 5.22 20.96
C VAL A 230 8.64 5.51 22.40
N ARG A 231 9.22 6.55 23.02
CA ARG A 231 8.84 6.98 24.37
C ARG A 231 7.40 7.45 24.44
N LEU A 232 6.87 8.17 23.44
CA LEU A 232 5.45 8.53 23.41
C LEU A 232 4.56 7.28 23.43
N PHE A 233 4.93 6.26 22.67
CA PHE A 233 4.17 5.00 22.67
C PHE A 233 4.25 4.24 24.00
N LEU A 234 5.34 4.39 24.75
CA LEU A 234 5.61 3.66 25.99
C LEU A 234 5.24 4.42 27.27
N SER A 235 5.19 5.76 27.23
CA SER A 235 4.78 6.59 28.36
C SER A 235 3.27 6.57 28.57
N ASP A 236 2.51 6.38 27.48
CA ASP A 236 1.06 6.30 27.55
C ASP A 236 0.58 4.92 28.03
N SER A 237 1.44 3.89 27.98
CA SER A 237 1.21 2.59 28.62
C SER A 237 1.69 2.64 30.08
N GLU A 238 0.79 2.76 31.06
CA GLU A 238 1.20 2.74 32.48
C GLU A 238 1.90 1.42 32.88
N PRO A 239 2.83 1.47 33.87
CA PRO A 239 3.71 0.37 34.20
C PRO A 239 3.09 -0.55 35.26
N ASP A 240 2.67 -1.75 34.86
CA ASP A 240 2.55 -2.87 35.80
C ASP A 240 3.83 -3.71 35.73
N GLY A 241 4.75 -3.46 36.66
CA GLY A 241 5.83 -4.36 37.06
C GLY A 241 6.88 -4.75 36.01
N ASP A 242 8.02 -4.06 36.01
CA ASP A 242 9.39 -4.48 35.63
C ASP A 242 9.59 -5.41 34.41
N THR A 243 8.61 -5.43 33.51
CA THR A 243 8.63 -6.17 32.25
C THR A 243 8.17 -5.21 31.16
N MET A 244 9.06 -5.00 30.19
CA MET A 244 8.74 -4.27 28.96
C MET A 244 7.46 -4.87 28.36
N PRO A 245 6.38 -4.11 28.12
CA PRO A 245 5.25 -4.65 27.39
C PRO A 245 5.75 -5.01 25.99
N ALA A 246 5.69 -6.30 25.64
CA ALA A 246 6.22 -6.85 24.39
C ALA A 246 5.52 -6.30 23.10
N ASP A 247 4.54 -5.43 23.29
CA ASP A 247 3.39 -5.27 22.42
C ASP A 247 3.18 -3.83 21.88
N GLY A 248 3.91 -2.80 22.36
CA GLY A 248 4.02 -1.50 21.69
C GLY A 248 2.72 -0.74 21.37
N PHE A 249 1.65 -0.94 22.13
CA PHE A 249 0.36 -0.25 21.91
C PHE A 249 0.21 0.98 22.82
N THR A 250 -0.23 2.11 22.26
CA THR A 250 -0.69 3.26 23.04
C THR A 250 -2.12 3.05 23.50
N PRO A 251 -2.46 3.22 24.79
CA PRO A 251 -3.84 3.40 25.23
C PRO A 251 -4.46 4.56 24.46
N GLY A 252 -5.66 4.33 23.91
CA GLY A 252 -6.33 5.35 23.11
C GLY A 252 -6.51 6.64 23.92
N ALA A 253 -6.15 7.78 23.33
CA ALA A 253 -6.51 9.09 23.84
C ALA A 253 -8.02 9.11 24.14
N ARG A 254 -8.38 9.37 25.40
CA ARG A 254 -9.77 9.53 25.82
C ARG A 254 -10.34 10.74 25.09
N ASN A 255 -11.38 10.50 24.29
CA ASN A 255 -12.32 11.43 23.63
C ASN A 255 -11.82 12.84 23.29
#